data_AF-A0A7Y4JYD5-F1
#
_entry.id   AF-A0A7Y4JYD5-F1
#
_cell.length_a   1.000
_cell.length_b   1.000
_cell.length_c   1.000
_cell.angle_alpha   90.00
_cell.angle_beta   90.00
_cell.angle_gamma   90.00
#
_symmetry.space_group_name_H-M   'P 1'
#
loop_
_entity.id
_entity.type
_entity.pdbx_description
1 polymer ?
#
loop_
_entity_poly.entity_id
_entity_poly.type
_entity_poly.pdbx_seq_one_letter_code
_entity_poly.pdbx_strand_id
1 'polypeptide(L)'
;MLTPLLGVRRSAAALLALLCAVLVAPPAYADPDSFGNGTGRTGAVTIATNTTVNTYRRLAADANVGATTITLNSITGINVNDLIMIYQSAGYTGTASSGDQAAFTLGANPVGNWNFARVTARSTAALTLTFSPALTSNFTGAPADNDIAYRSSAQVIRVPEYTDLTINAGASITAKAWSNDATGRDSLGGLVVFLATGTVTNNGTISAAGAGYRGGEKFNGSGDSCTQLDQEWEGGAMKGEG
;
A
#
# COMPACT_ATOMS: atom_id res chain seq x y z
N MET A 1 -70.16 21.07 0.61
CA MET A 1 -68.90 21.54 -0.01
C MET A 1 -67.76 20.73 0.60
N LEU A 2 -67.31 19.67 -0.08
CA LEU A 2 -66.16 18.87 0.35
C LEU A 2 -64.89 19.45 -0.28
N THR A 3 -63.92 19.82 0.57
CA THR A 3 -62.55 20.15 0.17
C THR A 3 -61.79 18.87 -0.21
N PRO A 4 -61.11 18.81 -1.37
CA PRO A 4 -60.32 17.64 -1.73
C PRO A 4 -59.01 17.62 -0.93
N LEU A 5 -58.70 16.47 -0.34
CA LEU A 5 -57.39 16.15 0.23
C LEU A 5 -56.34 16.18 -0.88
N LEU A 6 -55.36 17.09 -0.76
CA LEU A 6 -54.18 17.10 -1.61
C LEU A 6 -53.42 15.79 -1.41
N GLY A 7 -53.55 14.90 -2.39
CA GLY A 7 -52.74 13.69 -2.50
C GLY A 7 -51.26 14.06 -2.50
N VAL A 8 -50.53 13.48 -1.56
CA VAL A 8 -49.07 13.44 -1.55
C VAL A 8 -48.63 12.74 -2.83
N ARG A 9 -48.40 13.51 -3.90
CA ARG A 9 -47.61 13.08 -5.04
C ARG A 9 -46.20 12.86 -4.50
N ARG A 10 -45.92 11.65 -4.04
CA ARG A 10 -44.55 11.19 -3.78
C ARG A 10 -43.86 11.20 -5.13
N SER A 11 -43.20 12.32 -5.42
CA SER A 11 -42.59 12.63 -6.69
C SER A 11 -41.62 11.52 -7.06
N ALA A 12 -41.90 10.80 -8.15
CA ALA A 12 -40.96 9.86 -8.76
C ALA A 12 -39.57 10.52 -8.99
N ALA A 13 -39.54 11.85 -9.15
CA ALA A 13 -38.33 12.66 -9.21
C ALA A 13 -37.43 12.55 -7.96
N ALA A 14 -38.01 12.43 -6.75
CA ALA A 14 -37.21 12.28 -5.52
C ALA A 14 -36.59 10.88 -5.41
N LEU A 15 -37.30 9.83 -5.86
CA LEU A 15 -36.76 8.48 -5.95
C LEU A 15 -35.70 8.35 -7.04
N LEU A 16 -35.88 9.03 -8.18
CA LEU A 16 -34.94 9.04 -9.29
C LEU A 16 -33.66 9.81 -8.96
N ALA A 17 -33.77 10.93 -8.22
CA ALA A 17 -32.61 11.68 -7.72
C ALA A 17 -31.80 10.87 -6.69
N LEU A 18 -32.47 10.09 -5.82
CA LEU A 18 -31.79 9.19 -4.88
C LEU A 18 -31.08 8.04 -5.62
N LEU A 19 -31.71 7.49 -6.67
CA LEU A 19 -31.11 6.43 -7.50
C LEU A 19 -29.89 6.96 -8.28
N CYS A 20 -29.97 8.16 -8.86
CA CYS A 20 -28.83 8.80 -9.51
C CYS A 20 -27.70 9.07 -8.50
N ALA A 21 -27.99 9.50 -7.27
CA ALA A 21 -26.96 9.73 -6.25
C ALA A 21 -26.24 8.43 -5.79
N VAL A 22 -26.93 7.28 -5.78
CA VAL A 22 -26.31 5.98 -5.47
C VAL A 22 -25.41 5.47 -6.62
N LEU A 23 -25.66 5.89 -7.87
CA LEU A 23 -24.84 5.55 -9.04
C LEU A 23 -23.63 6.48 -9.26
N VAL A 24 -23.48 7.57 -8.49
CA VAL A 24 -22.30 8.48 -8.53
C VAL A 24 -21.31 8.19 -7.38
N ALA A 25 -21.48 7.09 -6.63
CA ALA A 25 -20.41 6.66 -5.75
C ALA A 25 -19.18 6.32 -6.61
N PRO A 26 -18.02 6.98 -6.41
CA PRO A 26 -16.83 6.62 -7.15
C PRO A 26 -16.53 5.15 -6.86
N PRO A 27 -16.44 4.29 -7.89
CA PRO A 27 -16.08 2.90 -7.69
C PRO A 27 -14.72 2.84 -6.99
N ALA A 28 -14.67 2.21 -5.82
CA ALA A 28 -13.42 1.77 -5.23
C ALA A 28 -12.93 0.58 -6.08
N TYR A 29 -12.11 0.87 -7.09
CA TYR A 29 -11.50 -0.17 -7.90
C TYR A 29 -10.45 -0.89 -7.06
N ALA A 30 -10.80 -2.04 -6.49
CA ALA A 30 -9.81 -3.05 -6.20
C ALA A 30 -9.15 -3.46 -7.52
N ASP A 31 -7.84 -3.76 -7.50
CA ASP A 31 -7.18 -4.30 -8.69
C ASP A 31 -7.93 -5.56 -9.14
N PRO A 32 -8.19 -5.75 -10.45
CA PRO A 32 -8.83 -6.96 -10.92
C PRO A 32 -8.02 -8.18 -10.48
N ASP A 33 -8.68 -9.17 -9.87
CA ASP A 33 -8.02 -10.41 -9.47
C ASP A 33 -7.67 -11.25 -10.70
N SER A 34 -6.58 -10.87 -11.36
CA SER A 34 -6.06 -11.46 -12.59
C SER A 34 -5.07 -12.59 -12.32
N PHE A 35 -4.64 -12.75 -11.07
CA PHE A 35 -3.63 -13.72 -10.67
C PHE A 35 -4.16 -14.81 -9.73
N GLY A 36 -5.33 -14.62 -9.09
CA GLY A 36 -5.95 -15.58 -8.20
C GLY A 36 -4.97 -16.11 -7.15
N ASN A 37 -4.92 -17.43 -7.01
CA ASN A 37 -3.99 -18.14 -6.12
C ASN A 37 -2.55 -18.24 -6.68
N GLY A 38 -2.24 -17.49 -7.73
CA GLY A 38 -0.99 -17.59 -8.46
C GLY A 38 -0.94 -18.85 -9.32
N THR A 39 0.28 -19.26 -9.64
CA THR A 39 0.57 -20.36 -10.58
C THR A 39 1.37 -21.50 -9.96
N GLY A 40 1.79 -21.35 -8.70
CA GLY A 40 2.63 -22.31 -8.01
C GLY A 40 4.05 -22.44 -8.55
N ARG A 41 4.50 -21.54 -9.44
CA ARG A 41 5.81 -21.69 -10.12
C ARG A 41 7.05 -21.61 -9.22
N THR A 42 6.89 -21.20 -7.96
CA THR A 42 7.97 -21.22 -6.94
C THR A 42 8.12 -22.63 -6.35
N GLY A 43 7.24 -23.56 -6.69
CA GLY A 43 7.25 -24.93 -6.22
C GLY A 43 6.78 -25.08 -4.77
N ALA A 44 6.89 -26.29 -4.24
CA ALA A 44 6.61 -26.56 -2.84
C ALA A 44 7.78 -26.09 -1.96
N VAL A 45 7.48 -25.59 -0.77
CA VAL A 45 8.50 -25.14 0.18
C VAL A 45 8.17 -25.54 1.62
N THR A 46 9.22 -25.83 2.39
CA THR A 46 9.14 -26.01 3.84
C THR A 46 9.97 -24.93 4.53
N ILE A 47 9.31 -24.12 5.36
CA ILE A 47 9.93 -23.10 6.20
C ILE A 47 10.30 -23.74 7.53
N ALA A 48 11.59 -23.98 7.74
CA ALA A 48 12.13 -24.62 8.94
C ALA A 48 12.69 -23.61 9.97
N THR A 49 12.93 -22.37 9.57
CA THR A 49 13.47 -21.29 10.40
C THR A 49 12.80 -19.97 10.06
N ASN A 50 12.98 -18.95 10.91
CA ASN A 50 12.48 -17.60 10.68
C ASN A 50 12.99 -17.05 9.34
N THR A 51 12.07 -16.68 8.45
CA THR A 51 12.38 -16.37 7.05
C THR A 51 11.54 -15.18 6.56
N THR A 52 12.16 -14.27 5.83
CA THR A 52 11.47 -13.28 5.00
C THR A 52 11.42 -13.79 3.58
N VAL A 53 10.21 -14.03 3.07
CA VAL A 53 9.98 -14.62 1.74
C VAL A 53 9.88 -13.58 0.62
N ASN A 54 9.66 -12.31 1.00
CA ASN A 54 9.51 -11.20 0.07
C ASN A 54 10.84 -10.48 -0.19
N THR A 55 10.94 -9.89 -1.38
CA THR A 55 12.00 -8.93 -1.73
C THR A 55 11.34 -7.58 -2.00
N TYR A 56 11.84 -6.50 -1.40
CA TYR A 56 11.25 -5.17 -1.50
C TYR A 56 12.19 -4.23 -2.26
N ARG A 57 11.66 -3.49 -3.23
CA ARG A 57 12.35 -2.45 -3.99
C ARG A 57 11.54 -1.17 -3.95
N ARG A 58 12.17 -0.05 -4.24
CA ARG A 58 11.49 1.25 -4.28
C ARG A 58 11.23 1.65 -5.72
N LEU A 59 10.05 2.20 -5.96
CA LEU A 59 9.74 2.88 -7.20
C LEU A 59 10.53 4.20 -7.29
N ALA A 60 11.31 4.39 -8.36
CA ALA A 60 12.23 5.52 -8.51
C ALA A 60 11.64 6.68 -9.34
N ALA A 61 10.47 6.49 -9.94
CA ALA A 61 9.74 7.51 -10.69
C ALA A 61 8.24 7.16 -10.67
N ASP A 62 7.38 8.16 -10.76
CA ASP A 62 5.92 7.95 -10.79
C ASP A 62 5.51 6.91 -11.84
N ALA A 63 4.53 6.09 -11.48
CA ALA A 63 3.94 5.09 -12.35
C ALA A 63 2.44 5.34 -12.45
N ASN A 64 1.99 5.75 -13.63
CA ASN A 64 0.60 6.11 -13.86
C ASN A 64 -0.22 4.89 -14.31
N VAL A 65 -1.54 4.99 -14.19
CA VAL A 65 -2.50 4.06 -14.79
C VAL A 65 -2.17 3.84 -16.28
N GLY A 66 -2.25 2.59 -16.72
CA GLY A 66 -1.88 2.17 -18.06
C GLY A 66 -0.38 1.93 -18.28
N ALA A 67 0.49 2.26 -17.31
CA ALA A 67 1.92 1.95 -17.44
C ALA A 67 2.15 0.43 -17.45
N THR A 68 3.06 -0.02 -18.32
CA THR A 68 3.54 -1.41 -18.40
C THR A 68 5.03 -1.53 -18.09
N THR A 69 5.67 -0.41 -17.75
CA THR A 69 7.08 -0.34 -17.38
C THR A 69 7.26 0.60 -16.21
N ILE A 70 8.09 0.21 -15.25
CA ILE A 70 8.46 1.02 -14.08
C ILE A 70 9.98 1.04 -13.90
N THR A 71 10.48 2.10 -13.29
CA THR A 71 11.89 2.28 -12.91
C THR A 71 12.05 2.11 -11.42
N LEU A 72 13.03 1.31 -10.98
CA LEU A 72 13.29 1.03 -9.56
C LEU A 72 14.64 1.56 -9.12
N ASN A 73 14.84 1.68 -7.81
CA ASN A 73 16.16 1.96 -7.24
C ASN A 73 17.15 0.78 -7.40
N SER A 74 16.62 -0.44 -7.54
CA SER A 74 17.36 -1.66 -7.84
C SER A 74 16.39 -2.73 -8.35
N ILE A 75 16.86 -3.61 -9.23
CA ILE A 75 16.08 -4.77 -9.73
C ILE A 75 16.60 -6.11 -9.23
N THR A 76 17.63 -6.12 -8.37
CA THR A 76 18.22 -7.33 -7.78
C THR A 76 17.13 -8.17 -7.12
N GLY A 77 17.19 -9.50 -7.22
CA GLY A 77 16.23 -10.39 -6.53
C GLY A 77 14.81 -10.41 -7.09
N ILE A 78 14.46 -9.53 -8.02
CA ILE A 78 13.34 -9.72 -8.94
C ILE A 78 13.91 -10.45 -10.16
N ASN A 79 13.13 -11.15 -10.98
CA ASN A 79 13.50 -11.84 -12.23
C ASN A 79 12.34 -11.80 -13.23
N VAL A 80 12.62 -12.12 -14.49
CA VAL A 80 11.54 -12.35 -15.48
C VAL A 80 10.67 -13.53 -14.99
N ASN A 81 9.37 -13.43 -15.22
CA ASN A 81 8.29 -14.29 -14.72
C ASN A 81 7.94 -14.17 -13.24
N ASP A 82 8.69 -13.39 -12.44
CA ASP A 82 8.28 -13.08 -11.07
C ASP A 82 6.96 -12.31 -11.06
N LEU A 83 6.13 -12.59 -10.06
CA LEU A 83 5.01 -11.71 -9.70
C LEU A 83 5.52 -10.62 -8.78
N ILE A 84 5.12 -9.40 -9.07
CA ILE A 84 5.37 -8.23 -8.23
C ILE A 84 4.05 -7.63 -7.77
N MET A 85 4.02 -7.15 -6.53
CA MET A 85 3.00 -6.26 -6.02
C MET A 85 3.60 -4.86 -5.96
N ILE A 86 2.99 -3.88 -6.61
CA ILE A 86 3.29 -2.48 -6.37
C ILE A 86 2.31 -2.00 -5.30
N TYR A 87 2.80 -1.34 -4.25
CA TYR A 87 1.96 -0.89 -3.14
C TYR A 87 2.38 0.49 -2.62
N GLN A 88 1.42 1.41 -2.55
CA GLN A 88 1.59 2.75 -2.01
C GLN A 88 1.16 2.78 -0.54
N SER A 89 2.13 2.81 0.37
CA SER A 89 1.90 2.75 1.83
C SER A 89 1.91 4.10 2.52
N ALA A 90 2.46 5.13 1.87
CA ALA A 90 2.69 6.48 2.38
C ALA A 90 2.44 7.52 1.28
N GLY A 91 2.67 8.81 1.54
CA GLY A 91 2.62 9.85 0.50
C GLY A 91 1.28 10.57 0.40
N TYR A 92 0.56 10.69 1.51
CA TYR A 92 -0.57 11.62 1.57
C TYR A 92 -0.07 13.06 1.38
N THR A 93 -0.58 13.74 0.35
CA THR A 93 -0.17 15.11 -0.02
C THR A 93 -1.21 16.17 0.36
N GLY A 94 -2.35 15.75 0.91
CA GLY A 94 -3.35 16.69 1.42
C GLY A 94 -2.95 17.28 2.77
N THR A 95 -3.71 18.25 3.24
CA THR A 95 -3.56 18.83 4.57
C THR A 95 -4.47 18.12 5.57
N ALA A 96 -3.90 17.65 6.68
CA ALA A 96 -4.67 17.17 7.82
C ALA A 96 -4.77 18.31 8.84
N SER A 97 -5.99 18.81 9.08
CA SER A 97 -6.24 19.84 10.08
C SER A 97 -6.22 19.23 11.48
N SER A 98 -5.42 19.79 12.38
CA SER A 98 -5.34 19.31 13.77
C SER A 98 -6.68 19.42 14.48
N GLY A 99 -7.08 18.33 15.15
CA GLY A 99 -8.35 18.27 15.89
C GLY A 99 -9.58 18.10 15.00
N ASP A 100 -9.42 17.97 13.68
CA ASP A 100 -10.52 17.62 12.81
C ASP A 100 -10.95 16.16 13.06
N GLN A 101 -12.24 15.99 13.31
CA GLN A 101 -12.89 14.70 13.55
C GLN A 101 -13.86 14.34 12.42
N ALA A 102 -13.92 15.17 11.37
CA ALA A 102 -14.70 14.87 10.17
C ALA A 102 -14.13 13.67 9.41
N ALA A 103 -14.93 13.14 8.50
CA ALA A 103 -14.50 12.04 7.65
C ALA A 103 -13.28 12.43 6.81
N PHE A 104 -12.21 11.66 6.93
CA PHE A 104 -10.97 11.86 6.17
C PHE A 104 -11.08 11.22 4.79
N THR A 105 -10.98 12.02 3.73
CA THR A 105 -11.10 11.52 2.36
C THR A 105 -9.73 11.14 1.78
N LEU A 106 -9.55 9.86 1.47
CA LEU A 106 -8.35 9.32 0.82
C LEU A 106 -8.44 9.31 -0.71
N GLY A 107 -9.64 9.47 -1.29
CA GLY A 107 -9.95 9.02 -2.66
C GLY A 107 -9.18 9.69 -3.83
N ALA A 108 -8.47 10.81 -3.62
CA ALA A 108 -7.63 11.42 -4.64
C ALA A 108 -6.14 11.09 -4.49
N ASN A 109 -5.76 10.42 -3.39
CA ASN A 109 -4.37 10.14 -3.06
C ASN A 109 -4.03 8.69 -3.38
N PRO A 110 -2.82 8.38 -3.87
CA PRO A 110 -2.45 7.01 -4.20
C PRO A 110 -2.27 6.11 -2.98
N VAL A 111 -2.22 6.64 -1.75
CA VAL A 111 -2.12 5.83 -0.52
C VAL A 111 -3.20 4.75 -0.48
N GLY A 112 -2.78 3.51 -0.27
CA GLY A 112 -3.64 2.33 -0.27
C GLY A 112 -3.76 1.63 -1.62
N ASN A 113 -3.37 2.28 -2.72
CA ASN A 113 -3.35 1.65 -4.03
C ASN A 113 -2.37 0.47 -4.05
N TRP A 114 -2.78 -0.61 -4.69
CA TRP A 114 -1.90 -1.74 -4.98
C TRP A 114 -2.28 -2.39 -6.31
N ASN A 115 -1.30 -2.93 -7.02
CA ASN A 115 -1.50 -3.72 -8.24
C ASN A 115 -0.60 -4.95 -8.24
N PHE A 116 -1.09 -6.06 -8.76
CA PHE A 116 -0.24 -7.18 -9.15
C PHE A 116 0.16 -7.08 -10.61
N ALA A 117 1.41 -7.44 -10.90
CA ALA A 117 1.89 -7.55 -12.28
C ALA A 117 2.95 -8.63 -12.42
N ARG A 118 3.01 -9.27 -13.58
CA ARG A 118 4.03 -10.27 -13.90
C ARG A 118 5.12 -9.66 -14.76
N VAL A 119 6.37 -9.78 -14.30
CA VAL A 119 7.54 -9.27 -15.03
C VAL A 119 7.73 -10.06 -16.32
N THR A 120 7.73 -9.37 -17.45
CA THR A 120 7.95 -9.95 -18.79
C THR A 120 9.35 -9.63 -19.32
N ALA A 121 9.93 -8.50 -18.92
CA ALA A 121 11.31 -8.12 -19.27
C ALA A 121 11.94 -7.23 -18.20
N ARG A 122 13.26 -7.04 -18.29
CA ARG A 122 14.04 -6.22 -17.37
C ARG A 122 15.27 -5.62 -18.03
N SER A 123 15.67 -4.44 -17.57
CA SER A 123 16.92 -3.80 -17.96
C SER A 123 17.76 -3.51 -16.72
N THR A 124 18.93 -4.12 -16.59
CA THR A 124 19.88 -3.83 -15.51
C THR A 124 20.53 -2.46 -15.67
N ALA A 125 20.75 -2.01 -16.92
CA ALA A 125 21.35 -0.71 -17.20
C ALA A 125 20.40 0.45 -16.86
N ALA A 126 19.10 0.30 -17.15
CA ALA A 126 18.10 1.33 -16.87
C ALA A 126 17.34 1.12 -15.54
N LEU A 127 17.59 0.00 -14.85
CA LEU A 127 16.86 -0.44 -13.65
C LEU A 127 15.33 -0.49 -13.85
N THR A 128 14.89 -0.90 -15.05
CA THR A 128 13.48 -0.98 -15.39
C THR A 128 12.95 -2.41 -15.38
N LEU A 129 11.66 -2.55 -15.06
CA LEU A 129 10.88 -3.77 -15.23
C LEU A 129 9.74 -3.48 -16.20
N THR A 130 9.55 -4.36 -17.19
CA THR A 130 8.36 -4.39 -18.04
C THR A 130 7.48 -5.56 -17.59
N PHE A 131 6.17 -5.37 -17.59
CA PHE A 131 5.23 -6.33 -17.03
C PHE A 131 3.86 -6.29 -17.71
N SER A 132 3.02 -7.26 -17.35
CA SER A 132 1.61 -7.35 -17.73
C SER A 132 0.79 -7.90 -16.54
N PRO A 133 -0.46 -7.45 -16.32
CA PRO A 133 -1.19 -6.42 -17.07
C PRO A 133 -0.64 -5.00 -16.81
N ALA A 134 -1.17 -4.01 -17.55
CA ALA A 134 -0.89 -2.60 -17.27
C ALA A 134 -1.47 -2.18 -15.91
N LEU A 135 -0.85 -1.19 -15.25
CA LEU A 135 -1.32 -0.69 -13.96
C LEU A 135 -2.76 -0.15 -14.06
N THR A 136 -3.56 -0.42 -13.04
CA THR A 136 -4.93 0.10 -12.90
C THR A 136 -4.99 1.29 -11.94
N SER A 137 -3.90 1.53 -11.20
CA SER A 137 -3.76 2.60 -10.21
C SER A 137 -2.52 3.47 -10.48
N ASN A 138 -2.54 4.69 -9.96
CA ASN A 138 -1.37 5.56 -9.92
C ASN A 138 -0.52 5.28 -8.67
N PHE A 139 0.80 5.40 -8.81
CA PHE A 139 1.77 5.24 -7.74
C PHE A 139 2.81 6.35 -7.81
N THR A 140 3.25 6.80 -6.64
CA THR A 140 4.29 7.83 -6.53
C THR A 140 5.66 7.19 -6.43
N GLY A 141 6.64 7.72 -7.16
CA GLY A 141 8.02 7.28 -7.10
C GLY A 141 8.97 8.46 -7.26
N ALA A 142 10.10 8.42 -6.56
CA ALA A 142 11.07 9.51 -6.59
C ALA A 142 12.52 9.01 -6.62
N PRO A 143 13.44 9.78 -7.24
CA PRO A 143 14.86 9.53 -7.11
C PRO A 143 15.36 9.81 -5.69
N ALA A 144 16.59 9.37 -5.40
CA ALA A 144 17.21 9.51 -4.07
C ALA A 144 17.69 10.94 -3.74
N ASP A 145 17.34 11.93 -4.56
CA ASP A 145 17.72 13.34 -4.42
C ASP A 145 16.76 14.15 -3.53
N ASN A 146 15.54 13.66 -3.30
CA ASN A 146 14.54 14.26 -2.40
C ASN A 146 14.08 13.24 -1.35
N ASP A 147 14.52 13.43 -0.09
CA ASP A 147 14.23 12.49 0.99
C ASP A 147 12.74 12.30 1.29
N ILE A 148 11.95 13.37 1.26
CA ILE A 148 10.52 13.31 1.58
C ILE A 148 9.79 12.51 0.50
N ALA A 149 10.05 12.83 -0.77
CA ALA A 149 9.44 12.13 -1.90
C ALA A 149 9.93 10.67 -2.00
N TYR A 150 11.22 10.44 -1.72
CA TYR A 150 11.83 9.11 -1.71
C TYR A 150 11.20 8.21 -0.64
N ARG A 151 11.06 8.72 0.59
CA ARG A 151 10.40 7.99 1.71
C ARG A 151 8.90 7.76 1.46
N SER A 152 8.28 8.61 0.65
CA SER A 152 6.86 8.50 0.24
C SER A 152 6.64 7.67 -1.03
N SER A 153 7.69 7.10 -1.62
CA SER A 153 7.57 6.31 -2.85
C SER A 153 6.94 4.95 -2.60
N ALA A 154 6.20 4.43 -3.58
CA ALA A 154 5.67 3.08 -3.57
C ALA A 154 6.78 2.03 -3.44
N GLN A 155 6.43 0.92 -2.81
CA GLN A 155 7.25 -0.27 -2.76
C GLN A 155 6.82 -1.29 -3.82
N VAL A 156 7.80 -1.96 -4.41
CA VAL A 156 7.62 -3.08 -5.34
C VAL A 156 8.11 -4.34 -4.65
N ILE A 157 7.18 -5.24 -4.37
CA ILE A 157 7.41 -6.46 -3.60
C ILE A 157 7.38 -7.67 -4.55
N ARG A 158 8.46 -8.45 -4.61
CA ARG A 158 8.42 -9.77 -5.23
C ARG A 158 7.54 -10.70 -4.39
N VAL A 159 6.57 -11.34 -5.03
CA VAL A 159 5.60 -12.24 -4.41
C VAL A 159 5.85 -13.67 -4.85
N PRO A 160 6.32 -14.55 -3.94
CA PRO A 160 6.41 -15.97 -4.21
C PRO A 160 5.03 -16.58 -4.50
N GLU A 161 5.00 -17.54 -5.41
CA GLU A 161 3.81 -18.32 -5.78
C GLU A 161 4.12 -19.81 -5.56
N TYR A 162 3.74 -20.36 -4.41
CA TYR A 162 4.05 -21.74 -4.04
C TYR A 162 3.00 -22.72 -4.57
N THR A 163 3.38 -23.98 -4.81
CA THR A 163 2.37 -25.04 -4.93
C THR A 163 1.83 -25.36 -3.54
N ASP A 164 2.70 -25.86 -2.65
CA ASP A 164 2.39 -26.14 -1.25
C ASP A 164 3.38 -25.41 -0.34
N LEU A 165 2.90 -24.89 0.78
CA LEU A 165 3.70 -24.21 1.78
C LEU A 165 3.52 -24.92 3.12
N THR A 166 4.61 -25.42 3.70
CA THR A 166 4.62 -25.91 5.08
C THR A 166 5.49 -25.01 5.94
N ILE A 167 4.97 -24.56 7.08
CA ILE A 167 5.73 -23.84 8.10
C ILE A 167 5.83 -24.76 9.31
N ASN A 168 7.05 -25.15 9.66
CA ASN A 168 7.29 -26.06 10.79
C ASN A 168 6.97 -25.39 12.12
N ALA A 169 6.67 -26.21 13.14
CA ALA A 169 6.56 -25.72 14.50
C ALA A 169 7.85 -25.02 14.93
N GLY A 170 7.73 -23.83 15.54
CA GLY A 170 8.86 -22.98 15.92
C GLY A 170 9.49 -22.16 14.79
N ALA A 171 9.04 -22.33 13.54
CA ALA A 171 9.47 -21.48 12.42
C ALA A 171 8.49 -20.31 12.19
N SER A 172 8.94 -19.31 11.44
CA SER A 172 8.10 -18.16 11.09
C SER A 172 8.35 -17.63 9.69
N ILE A 173 7.30 -17.11 9.05
CA ILE A 173 7.42 -16.13 7.97
C ILE A 173 7.22 -14.73 8.56
N THR A 174 8.22 -13.86 8.42
CA THR A 174 8.21 -12.50 8.96
C THR A 174 8.42 -11.45 7.88
N ALA A 175 7.74 -10.31 8.00
CA ALA A 175 8.00 -9.15 7.16
C ALA A 175 9.39 -8.55 7.46
N LYS A 176 10.02 -7.94 6.44
CA LYS A 176 11.09 -6.97 6.68
C LYS A 176 10.49 -5.78 7.46
N ALA A 177 11.17 -5.27 8.47
CA ALA A 177 10.76 -4.02 9.13
C ALA A 177 10.68 -2.86 8.12
N TRP A 178 9.64 -2.04 8.22
CA TRP A 178 9.35 -0.89 7.35
C TRP A 178 10.55 0.01 7.13
N SER A 179 11.36 0.22 8.15
CA SER A 179 12.69 0.82 8.03
C SER A 179 13.64 0.06 8.93
N ASN A 180 14.83 -0.20 8.41
CA ASN A 180 15.92 -0.86 9.13
C ASN A 180 17.22 -0.04 9.10
N ASP A 181 17.17 1.19 8.58
CA ASP A 181 18.31 2.11 8.56
C ASP A 181 18.19 3.20 9.63
N ALA A 182 19.33 3.60 10.19
CA ALA A 182 19.38 4.64 11.21
C ALA A 182 18.90 6.00 10.70
N THR A 183 18.98 6.24 9.38
CA THR A 183 18.56 7.47 8.72
C THR A 183 17.05 7.52 8.46
N GLY A 184 16.34 6.39 8.57
CA GLY A 184 14.92 6.32 8.26
C GLY A 184 14.58 6.52 6.78
N ARG A 185 15.57 6.44 5.89
CA ARG A 185 15.37 6.63 4.44
C ARG A 185 14.84 5.36 3.79
N ASP A 186 15.19 4.18 4.30
CA ASP A 186 14.71 2.91 3.77
C ASP A 186 13.30 2.56 4.27
N SER A 187 12.31 3.38 3.91
CA SER A 187 10.87 3.12 4.11
C SER A 187 10.34 2.05 3.13
N LEU A 188 10.73 0.78 3.32
CA LEU A 188 10.25 -0.41 2.59
C LEU A 188 10.07 -1.59 3.54
N GLY A 189 9.01 -2.38 3.36
CA GLY A 189 8.72 -3.54 4.22
C GLY A 189 7.36 -3.40 4.88
N GLY A 190 7.17 -4.09 6.00
CA GLY A 190 5.94 -4.09 6.80
C GLY A 190 4.83 -5.00 6.31
N LEU A 191 5.05 -5.75 5.21
CA LEU A 191 4.06 -6.66 4.65
C LEU A 191 4.65 -8.05 4.43
N VAL A 192 3.85 -9.09 4.65
CA VAL A 192 4.12 -10.45 4.15
C VAL A 192 3.12 -10.72 3.03
N VAL A 193 3.59 -11.14 1.86
CA VAL A 193 2.74 -11.47 0.72
C VAL A 193 3.26 -12.72 0.01
N PHE A 194 2.41 -13.72 -0.18
CA PHE A 194 2.69 -14.87 -1.03
C PHE A 194 1.36 -15.40 -1.56
N LEU A 195 1.41 -16.15 -2.66
CA LEU A 195 0.27 -16.91 -3.17
C LEU A 195 0.58 -18.40 -3.09
N ALA A 196 -0.45 -19.22 -2.94
CA ALA A 196 -0.33 -20.68 -2.94
C ALA A 196 -1.50 -21.31 -3.70
N THR A 197 -1.21 -22.16 -4.68
CA THR A 197 -2.24 -22.89 -5.44
C THR A 197 -2.78 -24.12 -4.71
N GLY A 198 -1.98 -24.69 -3.81
CA GLY A 198 -2.28 -25.86 -3.01
C GLY A 198 -2.36 -25.55 -1.52
N THR A 199 -1.85 -26.45 -0.68
CA THR A 199 -2.08 -26.39 0.76
C THR A 199 -1.08 -25.47 1.47
N VAL A 200 -1.58 -24.64 2.38
CA VAL A 200 -0.76 -23.90 3.35
C VAL A 200 -0.89 -24.57 4.72
N THR A 201 0.10 -25.39 5.08
CA THR A 201 0.20 -26.02 6.41
C THR A 201 1.01 -25.13 7.34
N ASN A 202 0.34 -24.34 8.17
CA ASN A 202 1.01 -23.46 9.12
C ASN A 202 1.02 -24.05 10.54
N ASN A 203 2.12 -24.69 10.94
CA ASN A 203 2.36 -25.13 12.32
C ASN A 203 3.21 -24.13 13.12
N GLY A 204 3.65 -23.05 12.50
CA GLY A 204 4.48 -22.00 13.09
C GLY A 204 3.73 -20.67 13.11
N THR A 205 4.37 -19.60 12.62
CA THR A 205 3.75 -18.27 12.56
C THR A 205 3.93 -17.59 11.20
N ILE A 206 2.94 -16.80 10.80
CA ILE A 206 3.06 -15.81 9.72
C ILE A 206 2.73 -14.47 10.36
N SER A 207 3.67 -13.54 10.40
CA SER A 207 3.48 -12.30 11.16
C SER A 207 4.18 -11.10 10.51
N ALA A 208 3.47 -9.98 10.49
CA ALA A 208 4.03 -8.64 10.26
C ALA A 208 4.04 -7.79 11.55
N ALA A 209 3.80 -8.40 12.71
CA ALA A 209 3.77 -7.69 13.99
C ALA A 209 5.10 -6.97 14.26
N GLY A 210 5.03 -5.69 14.61
CA GLY A 210 6.21 -4.84 14.85
C GLY A 210 7.03 -4.50 13.61
N ALA A 211 6.60 -4.92 12.41
CA ALA A 211 7.30 -4.63 11.16
C ALA A 211 6.75 -3.38 10.44
N GLY A 212 5.68 -2.77 10.95
CA GLY A 212 5.07 -1.55 10.40
C GLY A 212 5.90 -0.29 10.66
N TYR A 213 5.25 0.88 10.58
CA TYR A 213 5.90 2.17 10.84
C TYR A 213 6.64 2.20 12.18
N ARG A 214 7.69 3.01 12.26
CA ARG A 214 8.39 3.27 13.51
C ARG A 214 7.42 3.97 14.45
N GLY A 215 7.42 3.58 15.72
CA GLY A 215 6.66 4.31 16.73
C GLY A 215 7.17 5.75 16.84
N GLY A 216 6.28 6.68 17.16
CA GLY A 216 6.63 8.09 17.30
C GLY A 216 7.70 8.31 18.38
N GLU A 217 8.68 9.15 18.06
CA GLU A 217 9.65 9.63 19.04
C GLU A 217 9.06 10.80 19.83
N LYS A 218 9.28 10.80 21.16
CA LYS A 218 8.87 11.93 22.00
C LYS A 218 9.81 13.09 21.74
N PHE A 219 9.26 14.17 21.19
CA PHE A 219 9.99 15.41 20.99
C PHE A 219 9.30 16.51 21.80
N ASN A 220 10.04 17.15 22.72
CA ASN A 220 9.50 18.24 23.53
C ASN A 220 10.01 19.56 22.96
N GLY A 221 9.09 20.48 22.69
CA GLY A 221 9.41 21.90 22.55
C GLY A 221 9.65 22.57 23.91
N SER A 222 10.04 23.83 23.86
CA SER A 222 10.19 24.76 24.99
C SER A 222 8.88 25.46 25.36
N GLY A 223 7.74 25.05 24.80
CA GLY A 223 6.42 25.62 25.09
C GLY A 223 5.83 25.16 26.43
N ASP A 224 5.00 26.00 27.03
CA ASP A 224 4.78 26.00 28.48
C ASP A 224 3.30 25.99 28.93
N SER A 225 2.31 25.69 28.08
CA SER A 225 0.89 25.61 28.54
C SER A 225 -0.13 24.90 27.63
N CYS A 226 0.26 24.20 26.54
CA CYS A 226 -0.68 23.48 25.65
C CYS A 226 -1.94 24.30 25.23
N THR A 227 -1.78 25.59 24.96
CA THR A 227 -2.93 26.51 24.77
C THR A 227 -3.66 26.32 23.43
N GLN A 228 -3.03 25.62 22.48
CA GLN A 228 -3.54 25.37 21.14
C GLN A 228 -3.08 23.98 20.64
N LEU A 229 -3.75 23.44 19.62
CA LEU A 229 -3.40 22.15 19.00
C LEU A 229 -2.16 22.23 18.10
N ASP A 230 -1.86 23.43 17.58
CA ASP A 230 -0.73 23.73 16.72
C ASP A 230 0.04 24.90 17.30
N GLN A 231 1.36 24.79 17.36
CA GLN A 231 2.26 25.87 17.73
C GLN A 231 3.53 25.78 16.88
N GLU A 232 4.13 26.92 16.57
CA GLU A 232 5.41 26.98 15.86
C GLU A 232 6.55 26.51 16.76
N TRP A 233 7.58 25.89 16.18
CA TRP A 233 8.83 25.60 16.89
C TRP A 233 9.49 26.93 17.34
N GLU A 234 9.99 27.09 18.56
CA GLU A 234 10.30 26.05 19.56
C GLU A 234 9.18 25.76 20.58
N GLY A 235 8.01 26.41 20.47
CA GLY A 235 6.89 26.21 21.39
C GLY A 235 6.11 24.90 21.15
N GLY A 236 6.01 24.48 19.89
CA GLY A 236 5.35 23.24 19.47
C GLY A 236 6.29 22.05 19.34
N ALA A 237 5.76 20.84 19.55
CA ALA A 237 6.42 19.59 19.23
C ALA A 237 6.04 19.12 17.80
N MET A 238 6.92 18.34 17.16
CA MET A 238 6.60 17.68 15.90
C MET A 238 5.45 16.69 16.11
N LYS A 239 4.45 16.72 15.24
CA LYS A 239 3.41 15.68 15.21
C LYS A 239 4.02 14.41 14.63
N GLY A 240 3.90 13.32 15.37
CA GLY A 240 4.65 12.10 15.12
C GLY A 240 4.27 11.40 13.81
N GLU A 241 5.20 10.55 13.33
CA GLU A 241 4.86 9.38 12.53
C GLU A 241 4.51 8.26 13.52
N GLY A 242 3.28 7.75 13.49
CA GLY A 242 2.79 6.68 14.37
C GLY A 242 1.72 5.87 13.69
#